data_AF-A0A3M6VR15-F1
#
_entry.id   AF-A0A3M6VR15-F1
#
_cell.length_a   1.000
_cell.length_b   1.000
_cell.length_c   1.000
_cell.angle_alpha   90.00
_cell.angle_beta   90.00
_cell.angle_gamma   90.00
#
_symmetry.space_group_name_H-M   'P 1'
#
loop_
_entity.id
_entity.type
_entity.pdbx_description
1 polymer ?
#
loop_
_entity_poly.entity_id
_entity_poly.type
_entity_poly.pdbx_seq_one_letter_code
_entity_poly.pdbx_strand_id
1 'polypeptide(L)'
;MHQPDKGSVRARQLGRDEARSATELEYEVLLHNVTRFTDIGRLSAYFQEHIAAENELEDMDTYTPDSRTSNVWKLTVRMARCPKFLREIVRIIWNGQTIILKHPDIGRRLQCWRCGNLGHTEAKCRYTEAQLHEPGSRVATEQEIAGLEDLAKPFTSFEEMKEVVAKRLLLQ
;
A
#
# COMPACT_ATOMS: atom_id res chain seq x y z
N MET A 1 14.60 8.55 -32.09
CA MET A 1 13.99 7.42 -31.36
C MET A 1 13.13 8.01 -30.25
N HIS A 2 11.81 7.95 -30.38
CA HIS A 2 10.87 8.45 -29.36
C HIS A 2 10.66 7.37 -28.30
N GLN A 3 10.93 7.72 -27.03
CA GLN A 3 10.61 6.90 -25.86
C GLN A 3 9.15 7.19 -25.46
N PRO A 4 8.30 6.17 -25.18
CA PRO A 4 6.95 6.41 -24.72
C PRO A 4 6.95 6.80 -23.24
N ASP A 5 6.37 7.97 -22.99
CA ASP A 5 6.21 8.66 -21.73
C ASP A 5 5.31 7.88 -20.75
N LYS A 6 5.90 7.31 -19.70
CA LYS A 6 5.22 6.63 -18.58
C LYS A 6 4.90 7.61 -17.43
N GLY A 7 4.40 8.79 -17.76
CA GLY A 7 3.79 9.70 -16.78
C GLY A 7 2.40 9.22 -16.37
N SER A 8 2.11 9.25 -15.06
CA SER A 8 0.76 9.12 -14.49
C SER A 8 -0.23 10.01 -15.26
N VAL A 9 -1.44 9.48 -15.51
CA VAL A 9 -2.51 10.17 -16.26
C VAL A 9 -2.83 11.56 -15.69
N ARG A 10 -2.55 11.80 -14.39
CA ARG A 10 -2.71 13.09 -13.71
C ARG A 10 -1.71 14.16 -14.17
N ALA A 11 -0.52 13.78 -14.63
CA ALA A 11 0.49 14.73 -15.10
C ALA A 11 0.09 15.44 -16.41
N ARG A 12 -0.83 14.85 -17.19
CA ARG A 12 -1.26 15.38 -18.50
C ARG A 12 -2.41 16.38 -18.42
N GLN A 13 -3.04 16.56 -17.26
CA GLN A 13 -4.18 17.47 -17.08
C GLN A 13 -3.83 18.79 -16.39
N LEU A 14 -2.57 19.02 -16.03
CA LEU A 14 -2.15 20.32 -15.51
C LEU A 14 -1.87 21.26 -16.68
N GLY A 15 -2.95 21.91 -17.11
CA GLY A 15 -2.94 23.07 -17.96
C GLY A 15 -1.96 24.10 -17.42
N ARG A 16 -1.32 24.75 -18.39
CA ARG A 16 -0.34 25.82 -18.29
C ARG A 16 -0.95 27.05 -17.61
N ASP A 17 -1.13 27.01 -16.30
CA ASP A 17 -1.44 28.19 -15.49
C ASP A 17 -0.67 28.13 -14.15
N GLU A 18 -0.04 29.26 -13.87
CA GLU A 18 0.86 29.50 -12.76
C GLU A 18 0.14 29.38 -11.40
N ALA A 19 0.12 28.18 -10.85
CA ALA A 19 0.03 27.99 -9.43
C ALA A 19 1.07 26.97 -9.03
N ARG A 20 2.13 27.43 -8.34
CA ARG A 20 2.90 26.57 -7.44
C ARG A 20 1.90 26.01 -6.43
N SER A 21 1.29 24.87 -6.73
CA SER A 21 0.56 24.10 -5.74
C SER A 21 1.54 23.84 -4.62
N ALA A 22 1.16 24.25 -3.41
CA ALA A 22 1.91 24.01 -2.20
C ALA A 22 2.45 22.57 -2.23
N THR A 23 3.76 22.40 -2.03
CA THR A 23 4.36 21.06 -1.89
C THR A 23 3.60 20.35 -0.78
N GLU A 24 2.64 19.51 -1.16
CA GLU A 24 1.84 18.74 -0.23
C GLU A 24 2.83 17.80 0.44
N LEU A 25 3.05 17.98 1.75
CA LEU A 25 4.02 17.17 2.47
C LEU A 25 3.46 15.75 2.55
N GLU A 26 4.13 14.81 1.90
CA GLU A 26 3.76 13.40 1.86
C GLU A 26 4.62 12.57 2.82
N TYR A 27 3.99 11.59 3.46
CA TYR A 27 4.65 10.58 4.28
C TYR A 27 4.57 9.24 3.56
N GLU A 28 5.73 8.72 3.15
CA GLU A 28 5.82 7.48 2.38
C GLU A 28 6.25 6.31 3.27
N VAL A 29 5.60 5.16 3.16
CA VAL A 29 6.00 3.91 3.84
C VAL A 29 6.13 2.81 2.79
N LEU A 30 7.24 2.08 2.82
CA LEU A 30 7.40 0.91 1.96
C LEU A 30 6.87 -0.34 2.69
N LEU A 31 5.99 -1.06 2.01
CA LEU A 31 5.40 -2.31 2.46
C LEU A 31 6.13 -3.45 1.73
N HIS A 32 6.81 -4.28 2.51
CA HIS A 32 7.52 -5.46 2.02
C HIS A 32 6.75 -6.73 2.37
N ASN A 33 7.06 -7.81 1.64
CA ASN A 33 6.34 -9.08 1.71
C ASN A 33 4.86 -8.96 1.34
N VAL A 34 4.47 -7.99 0.52
CA VAL A 34 3.16 -8.02 -0.13
C VAL A 34 3.26 -9.10 -1.20
N THR A 35 2.36 -10.09 -1.17
CA THR A 35 2.39 -11.20 -2.11
C THR A 35 1.30 -11.02 -3.16
N ARG A 36 1.39 -11.76 -4.27
CA ARG A 36 0.30 -11.80 -5.28
C ARG A 36 -1.05 -12.27 -4.74
N PHE A 37 -1.07 -12.87 -3.54
CA PHE A 37 -2.29 -13.33 -2.88
C PHE A 37 -2.84 -12.32 -1.88
N THR A 38 -2.12 -11.23 -1.64
CA THR A 38 -2.63 -10.12 -0.84
C THR A 38 -3.71 -9.40 -1.65
N ASP A 39 -4.90 -9.31 -1.07
CA ASP A 39 -5.99 -8.50 -1.62
C ASP A 39 -5.65 -7.02 -1.46
N ILE A 40 -5.12 -6.42 -2.52
CA ILE A 40 -4.67 -5.02 -2.53
C ILE A 40 -5.83 -4.04 -2.38
N GLY A 41 -7.02 -4.37 -2.90
CA GLY A 41 -8.18 -3.49 -2.78
C GLY A 41 -8.61 -3.38 -1.33
N ARG A 42 -8.68 -4.51 -0.62
CA ARG A 42 -8.94 -4.52 0.83
C ARG A 42 -7.81 -3.93 1.64
N LEU A 43 -6.55 -4.14 1.25
CA LEU A 43 -5.42 -3.51 1.93
C LEU A 43 -5.46 -1.98 1.80
N SER A 44 -5.85 -1.47 0.62
CA SER A 44 -6.08 -0.03 0.40
C SER A 44 -7.22 0.49 1.28
N ALA A 45 -8.36 -0.21 1.29
CA ALA A 45 -9.50 0.15 2.14
C ALA A 45 -9.15 0.15 3.63
N TYR A 46 -8.32 -0.80 4.07
CA TYR A 46 -7.85 -0.88 5.45
C TYR A 46 -7.08 0.37 5.87
N PHE A 47 -6.17 0.87 5.02
CA PHE A 47 -5.46 2.11 5.29
C PHE A 47 -6.38 3.34 5.22
N GLN A 48 -7.34 3.38 4.30
CA GLN A 48 -8.32 4.46 4.23
C GLN A 48 -9.21 4.54 5.47
N GLU A 49 -9.59 3.40 6.06
CA GLU A 49 -10.37 3.37 7.30
C GLU A 49 -9.56 3.83 8.52
N HIS A 50 -8.28 3.48 8.59
CA HIS A 50 -7.44 3.72 9.78
C HIS A 50 -6.62 5.01 9.73
N ILE A 51 -6.42 5.59 8.55
CA ILE A 51 -5.64 6.81 8.34
C ILE A 51 -6.58 7.92 7.90
N ALA A 52 -6.77 8.91 8.77
CA ALA A 52 -7.68 10.04 8.52
C ALA A 52 -7.26 10.97 7.36
N ALA A 53 -6.04 10.83 6.85
CA ALA A 53 -5.55 11.60 5.70
C ALA A 53 -5.69 10.78 4.41
N GLU A 54 -5.87 11.47 3.30
CA GLU A 54 -5.88 10.85 1.97
C GLU A 54 -4.58 10.05 1.76
N ASN A 55 -4.74 8.82 1.28
CA ASN A 55 -3.65 7.90 1.07
C ASN A 55 -3.87 7.04 -0.17
N GLU A 56 -2.75 6.61 -0.75
CA GLU A 56 -2.72 5.77 -1.94
C GLU A 56 -1.66 4.67 -1.80
N LEU A 57 -1.94 3.53 -2.42
CA LEU A 57 -1.01 2.41 -2.53
C LEU A 57 -0.56 2.27 -3.99
N GLU A 58 0.75 2.34 -4.21
CA GLU A 58 1.40 2.21 -5.51
C GLU A 58 2.27 0.94 -5.55
N ASP A 59 2.13 0.14 -6.61
CA ASP A 59 3.04 -0.98 -6.87
C ASP A 59 4.39 -0.44 -7.33
N MET A 60 5.45 -0.75 -6.59
CA MET A 60 6.80 -0.25 -6.86
C MET A 60 7.60 -1.17 -7.79
N ASP A 61 7.08 -2.36 -8.12
CA ASP A 61 7.84 -3.33 -8.89
C ASP A 61 7.68 -3.14 -10.40
N THR A 62 8.80 -3.39 -11.09
CA THR A 62 8.83 -3.56 -12.54
C THR A 62 8.68 -5.05 -12.83
N TYR A 63 7.49 -5.46 -13.30
CA TYR A 63 7.13 -6.83 -13.68
C TYR A 63 8.33 -7.71 -14.10
N THR A 64 8.71 -8.67 -13.25
CA THR A 64 9.54 -9.81 -13.65
C THR A 64 8.82 -11.12 -13.33
N PRO A 65 8.76 -12.09 -14.26
CA PRO A 65 7.99 -13.33 -14.09
C PRO A 65 8.41 -14.23 -12.91
N ASP A 66 9.59 -14.01 -12.32
CA ASP A 66 10.24 -14.94 -11.40
C ASP A 66 10.25 -14.50 -9.92
N SER A 67 9.57 -13.40 -9.56
CA SER A 67 9.51 -12.97 -8.15
C SER A 67 8.57 -13.87 -7.32
N ARG A 68 9.14 -14.90 -6.68
CA ARG A 68 8.41 -15.81 -5.77
C ARG A 68 8.24 -15.23 -4.36
N THR A 69 8.98 -14.18 -4.03
CA THR A 69 8.92 -13.44 -2.77
C THR A 69 9.23 -11.97 -3.03
N SER A 70 8.35 -11.09 -2.52
CA SER A 70 8.43 -9.62 -2.53
C SER A 70 7.78 -8.97 -3.76
N ASN A 71 6.52 -8.54 -3.60
CA ASN A 71 6.10 -7.27 -4.18
C ASN A 71 6.39 -6.18 -3.14
N VAL A 72 7.06 -5.09 -3.54
CA VAL A 72 7.17 -3.88 -2.73
C VAL A 72 6.05 -2.93 -3.12
N TRP A 73 5.28 -2.48 -2.14
CA TRP A 73 4.26 -1.45 -2.34
C TRP A 73 4.64 -0.19 -1.58
N LYS A 74 4.30 0.97 -2.13
CA LYS A 74 4.51 2.26 -1.46
C LYS A 74 3.15 2.80 -1.03
N LEU A 75 3.00 3.03 0.28
CA LEU A 75 1.89 3.77 0.85
C LEU A 75 2.28 5.24 0.95
N THR A 76 1.63 6.10 0.18
CA THR A 76 1.77 7.56 0.27
C THR A 76 0.62 8.11 1.08
N VAL A 77 0.90 8.90 2.11
CA VAL A 77 -0.12 9.58 2.92
C VAL A 77 0.10 11.09 2.82
N ARG A 78 -0.95 11.85 2.53
CA ARG A 78 -0.91 13.32 2.44
C ARG A 78 -0.84 13.98 3.82
N MET A 79 0.32 13.81 4.47
CA MET A 79 0.64 14.43 5.74
C MET A 79 2.15 14.54 5.95
N ALA A 80 2.57 15.56 6.70
CA ALA A 80 3.99 15.85 6.96
C ALA A 80 4.69 14.92 7.96
N ARG A 81 3.95 14.08 8.68
CA ARG A 81 4.46 13.27 9.81
C ARG A 81 3.93 11.85 9.70
N CYS A 82 4.50 10.93 10.46
CA CYS A 82 3.96 9.57 10.54
C CYS A 82 2.49 9.58 11.03
N PRO A 83 1.55 8.94 10.31
CA PRO A 83 0.19 8.73 10.78
C PRO A 83 0.18 8.13 12.18
N LYS A 84 -0.74 8.59 13.05
CA LYS A 84 -0.86 8.02 14.41
C LYS A 84 -1.05 6.50 14.38
N PHE A 85 -1.81 6.02 13.40
CA PHE A 85 -2.05 4.60 13.18
C PHE A 85 -0.76 3.81 12.98
N LEU A 86 0.17 4.31 12.14
CA LEU A 86 1.40 3.58 11.79
C LEU A 86 2.54 3.82 12.78
N ARG A 87 2.36 4.67 13.79
CA ARG A 87 3.42 4.98 14.74
C ARG A 87 3.80 3.71 15.52
N GLU A 88 5.10 3.45 15.60
CA GLU A 88 5.68 2.25 16.25
C GLU A 88 5.35 0.91 15.58
N ILE A 89 4.50 0.88 14.54
CA ILE A 89 4.18 -0.34 13.79
C ILE A 89 5.28 -0.60 12.77
N VAL A 90 6.01 -1.70 12.94
CA VAL A 90 7.00 -2.17 11.95
C VAL A 90 6.49 -3.36 11.14
N ARG A 91 5.34 -3.92 11.50
CA ARG A 91 4.72 -5.06 10.80
C ARG A 91 3.21 -5.10 10.95
N ILE A 92 2.52 -5.52 9.90
CA ILE A 92 1.10 -5.87 9.92
C ILE A 92 0.96 -7.38 9.70
N ILE A 93 0.19 -8.05 10.56
CA ILE A 93 -0.20 -9.44 10.36
C ILE A 93 -1.51 -9.45 9.57
N TRP A 94 -1.43 -9.79 8.30
CA TRP A 94 -2.51 -9.78 7.33
C TRP A 94 -2.87 -11.22 6.92
N ASN A 95 -3.98 -11.76 7.42
CA ASN A 95 -4.38 -13.17 7.19
C ASN A 95 -3.23 -14.17 7.43
N GLY A 96 -2.50 -14.00 8.54
CA GLY A 96 -1.34 -14.84 8.90
C GLY A 96 -0.04 -14.51 8.15
N GLN A 97 -0.06 -13.62 7.16
CA GLN A 97 1.13 -13.13 6.48
C GLN A 97 1.70 -11.88 7.17
N THR A 98 3.00 -11.84 7.39
CA THR A 98 3.67 -10.65 7.96
C THR A 98 4.10 -9.69 6.85
N ILE A 99 3.39 -8.56 6.72
CA ILE A 99 3.79 -7.42 5.89
C ILE A 99 4.72 -6.53 6.73
N ILE A 100 5.89 -6.19 6.22
CA ILE A 100 6.88 -5.37 6.93
C ILE A 100 6.76 -3.91 6.48
N LEU A 101 6.70 -3.00 7.45
CA LEU A 101 6.59 -1.57 7.22
C LEU A 101 7.97 -0.94 7.40
N LYS A 102 8.48 -0.36 6.32
CA LYS A 102 9.71 0.41 6.33
C LYS A 102 9.37 1.90 6.28
N HIS A 103 9.47 2.53 7.44
CA HIS A 103 9.29 3.97 7.59
C HIS A 103 10.50 4.77 7.05
N PRO A 104 10.31 6.05 6.66
CA PRO A 104 11.39 6.91 6.16
C PRO A 104 12.55 7.10 7.13
N ASP A 105 12.26 7.15 8.44
CA ASP A 105 13.22 7.38 9.51
C ASP A 105 14.21 6.20 9.72
N ILE A 106 13.83 5.00 9.28
CA ILE A 106 14.72 3.84 9.22
C ILE A 106 15.85 4.08 8.20
N GLY A 107 15.55 4.77 7.10
CA GLY A 107 16.51 5.09 6.05
C GLY A 107 17.25 3.86 5.51
N ARG A 108 18.57 3.85 5.66
CA ARG A 108 19.47 2.76 5.20
C ARG A 108 19.76 1.70 6.27
N ARG A 109 19.14 1.79 7.45
CA ARG A 109 19.36 0.81 8.52
C ARG A 109 18.85 -0.56 8.08
N LEU A 110 19.54 -1.60 8.55
CA LEU A 110 19.18 -2.98 8.27
C LEU A 110 17.91 -3.34 9.05
N GLN A 111 16.80 -3.48 8.34
CA GLN A 111 15.53 -3.98 8.84
C GLN A 111 15.38 -5.46 8.47
N CYS A 112 14.89 -6.26 9.42
CA CYS A 112 14.64 -7.68 9.20
C CYS A 112 13.33 -7.89 8.43
N TRP A 113 13.38 -8.57 7.29
CA TRP A 113 12.19 -8.90 6.49
C TRP A 113 11.27 -9.96 7.09
N ARG A 114 11.65 -10.59 8.22
CA ARG A 114 10.79 -11.51 8.96
C ARG A 114 10.02 -10.86 10.09
N CYS A 115 10.67 -10.02 10.90
CA CYS A 115 10.06 -9.44 12.11
C CYS A 115 9.98 -7.90 12.12
N GLY A 116 10.53 -7.22 11.13
CA GLY A 116 10.48 -5.76 11.00
C GLY A 116 11.41 -4.99 11.94
N ASN A 117 12.07 -5.66 12.89
CA ASN A 117 13.01 -5.02 13.80
C ASN A 117 14.39 -4.80 13.15
N LEU A 118 15.11 -3.83 13.69
CA LEU A 118 16.44 -3.46 13.19
C LEU A 118 17.54 -4.35 13.76
N GLY A 119 18.70 -4.37 13.08
CA GLY A 119 19.96 -4.89 13.63
C GLY A 119 20.28 -6.34 13.26
N HIS A 120 19.44 -7.02 12.51
CA HIS A 120 19.72 -8.37 12.01
C HIS A 120 19.07 -8.64 10.65
N THR A 121 19.61 -9.62 9.93
CA THR A 121 19.02 -10.12 8.68
C THR A 121 17.97 -11.17 8.96
N GLU A 122 17.10 -11.44 7.99
CA GLU A 122 16.10 -12.52 8.06
C GLU A 122 16.73 -13.88 8.44
N ALA A 123 17.85 -14.25 7.83
CA ALA A 123 18.55 -15.50 8.11
C ALA A 123 19.03 -15.64 9.57
N LYS A 124 19.16 -14.53 10.31
CA LYS A 124 19.55 -14.50 11.73
C LYS A 124 18.37 -14.22 12.66
N CYS A 125 17.15 -14.10 12.13
CA CYS A 125 15.96 -13.83 12.91
C CYS A 125 15.62 -15.04 13.79
N ARG A 126 15.39 -14.78 15.08
CA ARG A 126 14.99 -15.79 16.07
C ARG A 126 13.60 -15.54 16.65
N TYR A 127 12.83 -14.64 16.03
CA TYR A 127 11.46 -14.36 16.44
C TYR A 127 10.60 -15.60 16.18
N THR A 128 9.94 -16.06 17.23
CA THR A 128 8.87 -17.05 17.13
C THR A 128 7.62 -16.42 16.54
N GLU A 129 6.67 -17.23 16.06
CA GLU A 129 5.40 -16.71 15.53
C GLU A 129 4.65 -15.89 16.58
N ALA A 130 4.57 -16.37 17.83
CA ALA A 130 3.96 -15.62 18.93
C ALA A 130 4.61 -14.24 19.13
N GLN A 131 5.94 -14.14 19.02
CA GLN A 131 6.67 -12.88 19.13
C GLN A 131 6.45 -11.94 17.94
N LEU A 132 5.95 -12.43 16.80
CA LEU A 132 5.54 -11.54 15.70
C LEU A 132 4.29 -10.75 16.07
N HIS A 133 3.49 -11.20 17.05
CA HIS A 133 2.31 -10.50 17.56
C HIS A 133 2.61 -9.56 18.75
N GLU A 134 3.87 -9.47 19.19
CA GLU A 134 4.32 -8.55 20.25
C GLU A 134 4.36 -7.07 19.78
N PRO A 135 4.74 -6.10 20.65
CA PRO A 135 4.78 -4.69 20.29
C PRO A 135 5.50 -4.38 18.97
N GLY A 136 4.98 -3.37 18.29
CA GLY A 136 5.34 -3.00 16.92
C GLY A 136 4.67 -3.85 15.84
N SER A 137 3.71 -4.69 16.22
CA SER A 137 2.82 -5.38 15.29
C SER A 137 1.41 -4.79 15.34
N ARG A 138 0.70 -4.87 14.20
CA ARG A 138 -0.75 -4.68 14.12
C ARG A 138 -1.37 -5.89 13.42
N VAL A 139 -2.26 -6.57 14.13
CA VAL A 139 -3.02 -7.68 13.54
C VAL A 139 -4.25 -7.09 12.85
N ALA A 140 -4.37 -7.32 11.54
CA ALA A 140 -5.61 -7.07 10.81
C ALA A 140 -6.45 -8.35 10.93
N THR A 141 -7.51 -8.27 11.74
CA THR A 141 -8.37 -9.42 12.02
C THR A 141 -9.23 -9.77 10.81
N GLU A 142 -9.65 -11.03 10.71
CA GLU A 142 -10.53 -11.45 9.62
C GLU A 142 -11.85 -10.65 9.59
N GLN A 143 -12.35 -10.23 10.75
CA GLN A 143 -13.57 -9.43 10.88
C GLN A 143 -13.38 -8.02 10.32
N GLU A 144 -12.26 -7.37 10.64
CA GLU A 144 -11.90 -6.07 10.06
C GLU A 144 -11.77 -6.20 8.54
N ILE A 145 -11.06 -7.22 8.06
CA ILE A 145 -10.82 -7.40 6.62
C ILE A 145 -12.12 -7.75 5.87
N ALA A 146 -13.01 -8.56 6.45
CA ALA A 146 -14.26 -8.97 5.82
C ALA A 146 -15.25 -7.81 5.63
N GLY A 147 -15.19 -6.79 6.50
CA GLY A 147 -16.01 -5.59 6.40
C GLY A 147 -15.56 -4.61 5.30
N LEU A 148 -14.36 -4.80 4.76
CA LEU A 148 -13.79 -3.90 3.76
C LEU A 148 -14.26 -4.19 2.35
N GLU A 149 -14.64 -3.14 1.64
CA GLU A 149 -14.85 -3.16 0.20
C GLU A 149 -13.52 -3.38 -0.54
N ASP A 150 -13.55 -4.22 -1.56
CA ASP A 150 -12.39 -4.47 -2.42
C ASP A 150 -12.30 -3.36 -3.47
N LEU A 151 -11.52 -2.31 -3.16
CA LEU A 151 -11.32 -1.15 -4.03
C LEU A 151 -10.64 -1.47 -5.37
N ALA A 152 -10.10 -2.68 -5.55
CA ALA A 152 -9.54 -3.12 -6.84
C ALA A 152 -10.61 -3.72 -7.77
N LYS A 153 -11.83 -3.98 -7.27
CA LYS A 153 -12.98 -4.44 -8.05
C LYS A 153 -13.88 -3.25 -8.40
N PRO A 154 -13.80 -2.72 -9.64
CA PRO A 154 -14.59 -1.54 -10.02
C PRO A 154 -16.09 -1.81 -10.14
N PHE A 155 -16.50 -3.08 -10.18
CA PHE A 155 -17.90 -3.49 -10.24
C PHE A 155 -18.10 -4.69 -9.31
N THR A 156 -19.18 -4.66 -8.56
CA THR A 156 -19.58 -5.73 -7.65
C THR A 156 -20.33 -6.87 -8.37
N SER A 157 -20.86 -6.59 -9.55
CA SER A 157 -21.59 -7.54 -10.40
C SER A 157 -21.50 -7.21 -11.89
N PHE A 158 -21.86 -8.18 -12.73
CA PHE A 158 -21.89 -8.00 -14.18
C PHE A 158 -23.06 -7.11 -14.61
N GLU A 159 -24.15 -7.16 -13.86
CA GLU A 159 -25.35 -6.34 -14.00
C GLU A 159 -25.03 -4.86 -13.78
N GLU A 160 -24.31 -4.54 -12.70
CA GLU A 160 -23.84 -3.18 -12.42
C GLU A 160 -22.95 -2.65 -13.56
N MET A 161 -22.03 -3.47 -14.04
CA MET A 161 -21.17 -3.10 -15.17
C MET A 161 -22.00 -2.77 -16.42
N LYS A 162 -23.02 -3.59 -16.73
CA LYS A 162 -23.93 -3.36 -17.87
C LYS A 162 -24.69 -2.04 -17.72
N GLU A 163 -25.18 -1.72 -16.53
CA GLU A 163 -25.90 -0.47 -16.28
C GLU A 163 -25.00 0.77 -16.46
N VAL A 164 -23.77 0.72 -15.93
CA VAL A 164 -22.81 1.82 -16.09
C VAL A 164 -22.41 2.02 -17.54
N VAL A 165 -22.20 0.93 -18.28
CA VAL A 165 -21.92 0.97 -19.73
C VAL A 165 -23.10 1.52 -20.51
N ALA A 166 -24.32 1.06 -20.22
CA ALA A 166 -25.55 1.55 -20.87
C ALA A 166 -25.77 3.05 -20.62
N LYS A 167 -25.56 3.53 -19.38
CA LYS A 167 -25.63 4.95 -19.04
C LYS A 167 -24.57 5.78 -19.77
N ARG A 168 -23.35 5.26 -19.96
CA ARG A 168 -22.30 5.94 -20.75
C ARG A 168 -22.63 6.02 -22.24
N LEU A 169 -23.23 4.98 -22.81
CA LEU A 169 -23.64 4.95 -24.21
C LEU A 169 -24.77 5.95 -24.53
N LEU A 170 -25.62 6.28 -23.55
CA LEU A 170 -26.68 7.28 -23.69
C LEU A 170 -26.19 8.73 -23.59
N LEU A 171 -24.94 8.94 -23.17
CA LEU A 171 -24.30 10.26 -23.04
C LEU A 171 -23.37 10.58 -24.22
N GLN A 172 -23.29 9.70 -25.23
CA GLN A 172 -22.58 9.89 -26.50
C GLN A 172 -23.57 10.22 -27.61
#